data_AF-A0A350DBX2-F1
#
_entry.id   AF-A0A350DBX2-F1
#
_cell.length_a   1.000
_cell.length_b   1.000
_cell.length_c   1.000
_cell.angle_alpha   90.00
_cell.angle_beta   90.00
_cell.angle_gamma   90.00
#
_symmetry.space_group_name_H-M   'P 1'
#
loop_
_entity.id
_entity.type
_entity.pdbx_description
1 polymer ?
#
loop_
_entity_poly.entity_id
_entity_poly.type
_entity_poly.pdbx_seq_one_letter_code
_entity_poly.pdbx_strand_id
1 'polypeptide(L)' 'GAEQVAAMIYPSGTTGTPKGVMLPHRGILYIASISGGMRHLSEGQRVYGVLPMSHVFGLSSVCMGSLYNGACL' A
#
# COMPACT_ATOMS: atom_id res chain seq x y z
N GLY A 1 -17.01 0.56 0.72
CA GLY A 1 -17.17 1.92 0.16
C GLY A 1 -15.86 2.66 0.23
N ALA A 2 -15.59 3.62 -0.67
CA ALA A 2 -14.26 4.25 -0.82
C ALA A 2 -13.71 4.93 0.46
N GLU A 3 -14.59 5.45 1.31
CA GLU A 3 -14.24 6.10 2.59
C GLU A 3 -14.10 5.14 3.77
N GLN A 4 -14.47 3.87 3.61
CA GLN A 4 -14.34 2.90 4.70
C GLN A 4 -12.86 2.58 4.95
N VAL A 5 -12.53 2.35 6.22
CA VAL A 5 -11.18 1.95 6.65
C VAL A 5 -10.88 0.57 6.08
N ALA A 6 -9.78 0.49 5.32
CA ALA A 6 -9.31 -0.73 4.68
C ALA A 6 -8.15 -1.37 5.44
N ALA A 7 -7.29 -0.55 6.06
CA ALA A 7 -6.14 -1.01 6.83
C ALA A 7 -5.86 -0.09 8.02
N MET A 8 -5.20 -0.63 9.03
CA MET A 8 -4.66 0.12 10.16
C MET A 8 -3.19 -0.20 10.35
N ILE A 9 -2.35 0.83 10.38
CA ILE A 9 -0.90 0.70 10.50
C ILE A 9 -0.46 1.26 11.85
N TYR A 10 0.39 0.51 12.55
CA TYR A 10 0.92 0.88 13.86
C TYR A 10 2.39 1.27 13.72
N PRO A 11 2.71 2.57 13.57
CA PRO A 11 4.09 3.03 13.61
C PRO A 11 4.65 2.89 15.03
N SER A 12 5.98 2.75 15.14
CA SER A 12 6.67 2.54 16.42
C SER A 12 6.27 3.55 17.51
N GLY A 13 6.04 4.81 17.14
CA GLY A 13 5.56 5.85 18.04
C GLY A 13 6.59 6.23 19.12
N THR A 14 6.82 7.51 19.35
CA THR A 14 7.81 7.97 20.34
C THR A 14 7.26 8.03 21.77
N THR A 15 5.97 7.80 21.97
CA THR A 15 5.24 8.04 23.24
C THR A 15 4.89 6.75 23.99
N GLY A 16 5.53 5.62 23.65
CA GLY A 16 5.41 4.34 24.36
C GLY A 16 4.30 3.43 23.83
N THR A 17 3.09 3.94 23.57
CA THR A 17 2.01 3.14 22.97
C THR A 17 1.77 3.55 21.50
N PRO A 18 1.99 2.66 20.53
CA PRO A 18 1.71 2.90 19.12
C PRO A 18 0.25 3.29 18.88
N LYS A 19 0.02 4.43 18.21
CA LYS A 19 -1.31 4.86 17.76
C LYS A 19 -1.60 4.31 16.37
N GLY A 20 -2.70 3.59 16.20
CA GLY A 20 -3.12 3.05 14.91
C GLY A 20 -3.55 4.16 13.95
N VAL A 21 -2.98 4.15 12.74
CA VAL A 21 -3.35 5.05 11.65
C VAL A 21 -4.34 4.35 10.74
N MET A 22 -5.57 4.86 10.67
CA MET A 22 -6.62 4.33 9.81
C MET A 22 -6.44 4.81 8.37
N LEU A 23 -6.42 3.88 7.43
CA LEU A 23 -6.26 4.15 6.00
C LEU A 23 -7.54 3.77 5.25
N PRO A 24 -8.24 4.73 4.62
CA PRO A 24 -9.42 4.42 3.83
C PRO A 24 -9.06 3.77 2.50
N HIS A 25 -9.98 3.00 1.91
CA HIS A 25 -9.79 2.37 0.59
C HIS A 25 -9.29 3.37 -0.47
N ARG A 26 -9.90 4.57 -0.53
CA ARG A 26 -9.50 5.61 -1.51
C ARG A 26 -8.02 5.99 -1.41
N GLY A 27 -7.47 6.06 -0.19
CA GLY A 27 -6.10 6.51 0.03
C GLY A 27 -5.09 5.46 -0.43
N ILE A 28 -5.38 4.20 -0.15
CA ILE A 28 -4.55 3.07 -0.58
C ILE A 28 -4.55 2.98 -2.12
N LEU A 29 -5.73 3.05 -2.74
CA LEU A 29 -5.86 2.97 -4.21
C LEU A 29 -5.25 4.17 -4.93
N TYR A 30 -5.33 5.37 -4.34
CA TYR A 30 -4.67 6.56 -4.87
C TYR A 30 -3.14 6.40 -4.93
N ILE A 31 -2.54 5.85 -3.87
CA ILE A 31 -1.09 5.58 -3.87
C ILE A 31 -0.76 4.45 -4.85
N ALA A 32 -1.60 3.42 -4.94
CA ALA A 32 -1.39 2.30 -5.86
C ALA A 32 -1.38 2.75 -7.34
N SER A 33 -2.28 3.66 -7.73
CA SER A 33 -2.35 4.18 -9.09
C SER A 33 -1.13 5.03 -9.45
N ILE A 34 -0.71 5.94 -8.55
CA ILE A 34 0.48 6.77 -8.76
C ILE A 34 1.75 5.91 -8.76
N SER A 35 1.87 4.99 -7.80
CA SER A 35 3.04 4.12 -7.66
C SER A 35 3.28 3.27 -8.91
N GLY A 36 2.22 2.62 -9.41
CA GLY A 36 2.30 1.80 -10.60
C GLY A 36 2.54 2.63 -11.86
N GLY A 37 1.89 3.80 -11.96
CA GLY A 37 2.12 4.75 -13.05
C GLY A 37 3.57 5.23 -13.13
N MET A 38 4.22 5.53 -12.00
CA MET A 38 5.65 5.92 -11.99
C MET A 38 6.60 4.77 -12.32
N ARG A 39 6.20 3.52 -12.06
CA ARG A 39 7.00 2.31 -12.29
C ARG A 39 6.70 1.64 -13.63
N HIS A 40 5.74 2.18 -14.37
CA HIS A 40 5.21 1.61 -15.61
C HIS A 40 4.79 0.14 -15.42
N LEU A 41 4.15 -0.15 -14.27
CA LEU A 41 3.69 -1.50 -13.97
C LEU A 41 2.57 -1.91 -14.92
N SER A 42 2.67 -3.14 -15.42
CA SER A 42 1.71 -3.73 -16.34
C SER A 42 1.65 -5.25 -16.19
N GLU A 43 0.68 -5.84 -16.88
CA GLU A 43 0.51 -7.30 -16.93
C GLU A 43 1.80 -8.00 -17.39
N GLY A 44 2.08 -9.17 -16.78
CA GLY A 44 3.28 -9.96 -17.09
C GLY A 44 4.54 -9.54 -16.33
N GLN A 45 4.53 -8.41 -15.64
CA GLN A 45 5.64 -8.00 -14.77
C GLN A 45 5.52 -8.58 -13.37
N ARG A 46 6.68 -8.76 -12.71
CA ARG A 46 6.80 -9.31 -11.35
C ARG A 46 7.51 -8.32 -10.45
N VAL A 47 6.95 -8.05 -9.29
CA VAL A 47 7.46 -7.07 -8.33
C VAL A 47 7.87 -7.78 -7.05
N TYR A 48 9.15 -7.72 -6.68
CA TYR A 48 9.59 -8.33 -5.43
C TYR A 48 9.03 -7.59 -4.19
N GLY A 49 8.25 -8.29 -3.39
CA GLY A 49 7.68 -7.82 -2.11
C GLY A 49 8.70 -7.71 -0.96
N VAL A 50 9.82 -7.02 -1.17
CA VAL A 50 10.91 -6.90 -0.17
C VAL A 50 10.48 -6.11 1.07
N LEU A 51 9.54 -5.18 0.92
CA LEU A 51 9.09 -4.31 2.00
C LEU A 51 7.96 -4.97 2.80
N PRO A 52 7.98 -4.88 4.15
CA PRO A 52 6.91 -5.42 4.99
C PRO A 52 5.54 -4.83 4.67
N MET A 53 4.51 -5.66 4.61
CA MET A 53 3.11 -5.22 4.43
C MET A 53 2.54 -4.52 5.67
N SER A 54 3.19 -4.66 6.82
CA SER A 54 2.90 -3.87 8.03
C SER A 54 3.36 -2.42 7.94
N HIS A 55 4.13 -2.06 6.91
CA HIS A 55 4.53 -0.68 6.62
C HIS A 55 3.66 -0.13 5.48
N VAL A 56 3.13 1.09 5.65
CA VAL A 56 2.18 1.70 4.69
C VAL A 56 2.69 1.74 3.26
N PHE A 57 4.01 1.93 3.08
CA PHE A 57 4.60 1.93 1.74
C PHE A 57 4.64 0.53 1.12
N GLY A 58 4.97 -0.52 1.89
CA GLY A 58 4.94 -1.89 1.38
C GLY A 58 3.54 -2.32 0.98
N LEU A 59 2.54 -2.00 1.81
CA LEU A 59 1.14 -2.29 1.53
C LEU A 59 0.63 -1.52 0.30
N SER A 60 0.68 -0.19 0.31
CA SER A 60 0.01 0.64 -0.69
C SER A 60 0.79 0.78 -2.00
N SER A 61 2.13 0.91 -1.92
CA SER A 61 2.97 1.19 -3.09
C SER A 61 3.43 -0.07 -3.81
N VAL A 62 3.72 -1.14 -3.06
CA VAL A 62 4.29 -2.39 -3.61
C VAL A 62 3.20 -3.42 -3.86
N CYS A 63 2.50 -3.89 -2.83
CA CYS A 63 1.45 -4.90 -3.01
C CYS A 63 0.26 -4.37 -3.79
N MET A 64 -0.39 -3.32 -3.28
CA MET A 64 -1.57 -2.76 -3.96
C MET A 64 -1.20 -2.12 -5.30
N GLY A 65 -0.03 -1.49 -5.41
CA GLY A 65 0.48 -0.96 -6.68
C GLY A 65 0.63 -2.06 -7.74
N SER A 66 1.12 -3.25 -7.38
CA SER A 66 1.24 -4.36 -8.32
C SER A 66 -0.12 -4.89 -8.75
N LEU A 67 -0.99 -5.21 -7.78
CA LEU A 67 -2.31 -5.76 -8.05
C LEU A 67 -3.23 -4.80 -8.81
N TYR A 68 -3.19 -3.50 -8.48
CA TYR A 68 -3.99 -2.48 -9.16
C TYR A 68 -3.66 -2.35 -10.65
N ASN A 69 -2.40 -2.59 -11.03
CA ASN A 69 -1.94 -2.44 -12.41
C ASN A 69 -1.83 -3.78 -13.16
N GLY A 70 -2.34 -4.88 -12.59
CA GLY A 70 -2.30 -6.22 -13.19
C GLY A 70 -0.94 -6.91 -13.15
N ALA A 71 0.02 -6.37 -12.42
CA ALA A 71 1.31 -7.01 -12.18
C ALA A 71 1.21 -8.07 -11.08
N CYS A 72 2.14 -9.02 -11.09
CA CYS A 72 2.26 -10.04 -10.05
C CYS A 72 3.23 -9.59 -8.96
N LEU A 73 2.92 -9.89 -7.69
CA LEU A 73 3.80 -9.68 -6.55
C LEU A 73 4.57 -10.97 -6.23
#